data_AF-K0S865-F1
#
_entry.id   AF-K0S865-F1
#
_cell.length_a   1.000
_cell.length_b   1.000
_cell.length_c   1.000
_cell.angle_alpha   90.00
_cell.angle_beta   90.00
_cell.angle_gamma   90.00
#
_symmetry.space_group_name_H-M   'P 1'
#
loop_
_entity.id
_entity.type
_entity.pdbx_description
1 polymer ?
#
loop_
_entity_poly.entity_id
_entity_poly.type
_entity_poly.pdbx_seq_one_letter_code
_entity_poly.pdbx_strand_id
1 'polypeptide(L)'
;IDGAAGAGRRVSFAPLVYAVGRLEVRRWVGASPRGAARAASAAGVSVRESVRRDEAGGAEADGGVDGVVRGALVVPSRERRRRRCHRHSSEHAGDDLAAGEGGILPPPPGGIVQPTGHDDGNARGGTDMDLRSGARMCAIPEGVVNVNVPVRMTVIKLSEASGGGLWILNPLAPTPQLISEVRRLESLHGPVRHIVLGTVALEHKATFGPFGQYFTRATVWVQPGQWAFPVNLPLQFTGVVQGGERLRMLPTSRYLHGERTLDDEVKSLGGSYRSQARKSPVPEWTADIDYEMLEPLAFQSVGAYSETAFYHKSTKTLVVTDCVCSVTRTPPKIIQEDPRAMLFHARDSIDEVVVDDEATREKGWRRMVQFGLVFFPSQIDVVPFGRAVSDARKIDPSMRPLGEGAVPSSLYPWKWRGDSDVKNFDAISNGGKLFCPPILTKLILDREPERTLEWVDRIVARFGGFTHVIPGHLNNYVKADMREFSRAFDPLRSDPSNKVYPQRPLAEDLALLQEASDLLTQVGVVAKSKICDLEPARTVGRFAAIAPK
;
A
#
# COMPACT_ATOMS: atom_id res chain seq x y z
N ILE A 1 53.55 20.82 42.90
CA ILE A 1 54.27 22.10 42.81
C ILE A 1 54.64 22.25 41.34
N ASP A 2 53.92 23.16 40.68
CA ASP A 2 54.07 23.80 39.35
C ASP A 2 54.34 22.91 38.12
N GLY A 3 53.67 23.02 36.97
CA GLY A 3 52.66 23.97 36.49
C GLY A 3 52.85 24.17 34.99
N ALA A 4 51.81 23.93 34.18
CA ALA A 4 51.53 24.63 32.92
C ALA A 4 50.20 24.13 32.31
N ALA A 5 49.22 25.03 32.28
CA ALA A 5 47.91 24.85 31.68
C ALA A 5 47.96 25.00 30.14
N GLY A 6 47.19 24.17 29.42
CA GLY A 6 46.98 24.26 27.98
C GLY A 6 45.50 24.08 27.63
N ALA A 7 44.92 25.16 27.11
CA ALA A 7 43.55 25.38 26.64
C ALA A 7 42.72 24.17 26.19
N GLY A 8 41.49 24.07 26.73
CA GLY A 8 40.45 23.18 26.24
C GLY A 8 39.94 23.58 24.84
N ARG A 9 39.90 22.60 23.93
CA ARG A 9 39.10 22.69 22.70
C ARG A 9 37.77 21.99 22.92
N ARG A 10 36.68 22.76 22.94
CA ARG A 10 35.33 22.24 22.68
C ARG A 10 35.29 21.76 21.24
N VAL A 11 35.06 20.46 21.04
CA VAL A 11 34.71 19.91 19.72
C VAL A 11 33.21 20.10 19.55
N SER A 12 32.83 21.13 18.80
CA SER A 12 31.46 21.35 18.33
C SER A 12 31.16 20.41 17.16
N PHE A 13 30.20 19.49 17.35
CA PHE A 13 29.62 18.71 16.26
C PHE A 13 28.70 19.63 15.43
N ALA A 14 29.06 19.84 14.17
CA ALA A 14 28.17 20.46 13.19
C ALA A 14 27.24 19.39 12.60
N PRO A 15 25.90 19.59 12.61
CA PRO A 15 24.99 18.71 11.88
C PRO A 15 25.16 18.95 10.38
N LEU A 16 25.21 17.86 9.61
CA LEU A 16 25.28 17.87 8.15
C LEU A 16 23.91 18.32 7.60
N VAL A 17 23.70 19.63 7.51
CA VAL A 17 22.51 20.24 6.88
C VAL A 17 22.75 20.30 5.38
N TYR A 18 21.93 19.59 4.59
CA TYR A 18 21.88 19.80 3.14
C TYR A 18 21.31 21.21 2.85
N ALA A 19 22.13 22.04 2.21
CA ALA A 19 21.77 23.39 1.81
C ALA A 19 20.77 23.37 0.64
N VAL A 20 19.56 23.89 0.88
CA VAL A 20 18.62 24.29 -0.19
C VAL A 20 18.93 25.72 -0.57
N GLY A 21 19.43 25.93 -1.79
CA GLY A 21 19.66 27.26 -2.34
C GLY A 21 18.35 28.05 -2.46
N ARG A 22 18.33 29.28 -1.92
CA ARG A 22 17.32 30.29 -2.21
C ARG A 22 17.31 30.59 -3.71
N LEU A 23 16.17 30.41 -4.36
CA LEU A 23 15.89 31.11 -5.61
C LEU A 23 15.05 32.35 -5.29
N GLU A 24 15.63 33.52 -5.50
CA GLU A 24 14.93 34.80 -5.50
C GLU A 24 13.91 34.83 -6.64
N VAL A 25 12.63 35.05 -6.31
CA VAL A 25 11.60 35.36 -7.30
C VAL A 25 11.81 36.80 -7.77
N ARG A 26 12.51 36.97 -8.89
CA ARG A 26 12.53 38.25 -9.62
C ARG A 26 11.16 38.49 -10.24
N ARG A 27 10.53 39.56 -9.76
CA ARG A 27 9.37 40.27 -10.31
C ARG A 27 9.48 40.40 -11.84
N TRP A 28 8.56 39.78 -12.58
CA TRP A 28 8.27 40.19 -13.96
C TRP A 28 7.04 41.08 -13.93
N VAL A 29 7.29 42.36 -14.24
CA VAL A 29 6.29 43.41 -14.46
C VAL A 29 5.79 43.25 -15.89
N GLY A 30 4.58 42.72 -16.05
CA GLY A 30 3.83 42.77 -17.31
C GLY A 30 2.74 43.83 -17.20
N ALA A 31 2.95 44.94 -17.89
CA ALA A 31 2.00 46.05 -18.02
C ALA A 31 0.78 45.65 -18.88
N SER A 32 -0.44 46.05 -18.47
CA SER A 32 -1.43 46.86 -19.21
C SER A 32 -2.82 46.81 -18.55
N PRO A 33 -3.80 47.69 -18.86
CA PRO A 33 -4.29 48.63 -17.87
C PRO A 33 -5.83 48.65 -17.69
N ARG A 34 -6.26 49.37 -16.65
CA ARG A 34 -7.54 50.10 -16.53
C ARG A 34 -8.84 49.28 -16.53
N GLY A 35 -9.55 49.34 -15.40
CA GLY A 35 -11.00 49.13 -15.34
C GLY A 35 -11.57 49.04 -13.92
N ALA A 36 -11.91 50.20 -13.35
CA ALA A 36 -12.97 50.49 -12.34
C ALA A 36 -13.34 49.39 -11.30
N ALA A 37 -13.04 49.54 -10.01
CA ALA A 37 -13.72 50.36 -8.99
C ALA A 37 -15.03 49.77 -8.40
N ARG A 38 -15.07 49.76 -7.04
CA ARG A 38 -16.20 49.56 -6.10
C ARG A 38 -16.62 48.10 -5.86
N ALA A 39 -16.87 47.60 -4.64
CA ALA A 39 -17.11 48.25 -3.35
C ALA A 39 -16.66 47.32 -2.19
N ALA A 40 -16.13 47.92 -1.12
CA ALA A 40 -16.02 47.33 0.20
C ALA A 40 -16.84 48.19 1.16
N SER A 41 -17.78 47.58 1.90
CA SER A 41 -17.98 47.82 3.33
C SER A 41 -19.01 46.83 3.90
N ALA A 42 -18.61 46.11 4.95
CA ALA A 42 -19.34 46.05 6.22
C ALA A 42 -18.57 45.15 7.21
N ALA A 43 -18.10 45.78 8.29
CA ALA A 43 -17.83 45.27 9.65
C ALA A 43 -17.10 43.91 9.81
N GLY A 44 -15.90 43.79 10.38
CA GLY A 44 -15.39 44.46 11.58
C GLY A 44 -15.81 43.70 12.83
N VAL A 45 -14.86 43.08 13.56
CA VAL A 45 -14.75 43.02 15.03
C VAL A 45 -13.50 42.21 15.45
N SER A 46 -12.91 42.69 16.54
CA SER A 46 -11.58 42.49 17.12
C SER A 46 -11.39 41.18 17.91
N VAL A 47 -10.14 40.71 17.94
CA VAL A 47 -9.59 39.69 18.84
C VAL A 47 -9.23 40.33 20.19
N ARG A 48 -9.49 39.62 21.31
CA ARG A 48 -8.91 39.89 22.64
C ARG A 48 -8.33 38.59 23.20
N GLU A 49 -7.06 38.65 23.57
CA GLU A 49 -6.38 37.67 24.42
C GLU A 49 -6.82 37.81 25.88
N SER A 50 -6.88 36.68 26.58
CA SER A 50 -6.82 36.65 28.04
C SER A 50 -6.10 35.39 28.51
N VAL A 51 -4.95 35.63 29.15
CA VAL A 51 -4.22 34.71 30.02
C VAL A 51 -4.96 34.55 31.34
N ARG A 52 -4.98 33.33 31.92
CA ARG A 52 -4.90 33.10 33.37
C ARG A 52 -4.48 31.67 33.70
N ARG A 53 -3.73 31.57 34.80
CA ARG A 53 -3.11 30.42 35.45
C ARG A 53 -3.91 30.05 36.71
N ASP A 54 -3.53 28.90 37.30
CA ASP A 54 -3.79 28.40 38.67
C ASP A 54 -5.19 27.78 38.91
N GLU A 55 -5.44 26.76 39.74
CA GLU A 55 -4.64 25.79 40.51
C GLU A 55 -5.59 24.64 40.97
N ALA A 56 -4.96 23.55 41.41
CA ALA A 56 -5.35 22.39 42.25
C ALA A 56 -6.74 22.20 42.91
N GLY A 57 -7.08 20.89 43.07
CA GLY A 57 -7.90 20.29 44.15
C GLY A 57 -9.34 19.94 43.74
N GLY A 58 -9.93 18.77 44.00
CA GLY A 58 -9.60 17.57 44.76
C GLY A 58 -10.93 16.90 45.19
N ALA A 59 -11.00 15.56 45.12
CA ALA A 59 -11.98 14.65 45.79
C ALA A 59 -13.49 14.87 45.51
N GLU A 60 -14.44 13.96 45.68
CA GLU A 60 -14.61 12.52 45.89
C GLU A 60 -16.15 12.31 45.81
N ALA A 61 -16.58 11.07 45.50
CA ALA A 61 -17.84 10.44 45.98
C ALA A 61 -19.20 11.08 45.58
N ASP A 62 -20.34 10.41 45.53
CA ASP A 62 -20.80 9.01 45.46
C ASP A 62 -22.35 9.10 45.43
N GLY A 63 -23.02 8.10 44.87
CA GLY A 63 -24.35 7.67 45.33
C GLY A 63 -25.66 8.32 44.80
N GLY A 64 -26.62 7.43 44.50
CA GLY A 64 -28.09 7.67 44.56
C GLY A 64 -28.78 7.81 43.21
N VAL A 65 -29.34 6.79 42.55
CA VAL A 65 -30.49 5.89 42.86
C VAL A 65 -31.88 6.55 42.78
N ASP A 66 -32.67 5.99 41.86
CA ASP A 66 -34.14 5.89 41.71
C ASP A 66 -35.06 7.09 41.50
N GLY A 67 -35.96 6.90 40.53
CA GLY A 67 -37.12 7.75 40.27
C GLY A 67 -38.03 7.23 39.14
N VAL A 68 -38.81 6.18 39.43
CA VAL A 68 -39.94 5.71 38.61
C VAL A 68 -41.15 6.64 38.78
N VAL A 69 -41.75 7.15 37.70
CA VAL A 69 -43.21 7.42 37.63
C VAL A 69 -43.74 7.17 36.21
N ARG A 70 -44.85 6.41 36.17
CA ARG A 70 -45.70 6.04 35.03
C ARG A 70 -46.58 7.19 34.55
N GLY A 71 -46.95 7.16 33.26
CA GLY A 71 -48.11 7.89 32.73
C GLY A 71 -48.48 7.39 31.33
N ALA A 72 -49.46 6.49 31.28
CA ALA A 72 -49.98 5.88 30.05
C ALA A 72 -51.05 6.75 29.38
N LEU A 73 -51.16 6.66 28.05
CA LEU A 73 -52.42 6.85 27.33
C LEU A 73 -52.55 5.80 26.22
N VAL A 74 -53.75 5.24 26.13
CA VAL A 74 -54.16 4.00 25.45
C VAL A 74 -55.01 4.35 24.20
N VAL A 75 -54.61 3.81 23.02
CA VAL A 75 -55.37 2.99 22.00
C VAL A 75 -56.71 3.59 21.47
N PRO A 76 -57.11 3.48 20.16
CA PRO A 76 -57.12 2.19 19.47
C PRO A 76 -56.88 2.05 17.97
N SER A 77 -56.66 0.77 17.68
CA SER A 77 -56.47 0.01 16.45
C SER A 77 -57.66 0.02 15.48
N ARG A 78 -57.37 -0.27 14.21
CA ARG A 78 -58.28 -1.03 13.33
C ARG A 78 -57.51 -2.05 12.50
N GLU A 79 -57.91 -3.28 12.73
CA GLU A 79 -57.60 -4.53 12.04
C GLU A 79 -58.39 -4.65 10.74
N ARG A 80 -57.84 -5.28 9.68
CA ARG A 80 -58.63 -6.14 8.78
C ARG A 80 -57.77 -7.09 7.92
N ARG A 81 -57.83 -8.36 8.35
CA ARG A 81 -58.06 -9.61 7.61
C ARG A 81 -57.12 -10.08 6.47
N ARG A 82 -56.53 -11.23 6.79
CA ARG A 82 -56.06 -12.35 5.96
C ARG A 82 -57.01 -12.78 4.84
N ARG A 83 -56.43 -13.26 3.72
CA ARG A 83 -56.92 -14.40 2.94
C ARG A 83 -55.75 -15.32 2.56
N ARG A 84 -56.03 -16.62 2.62
CA ARG A 84 -55.17 -17.79 2.37
C ARG A 84 -55.97 -18.69 1.42
N CYS A 85 -55.36 -19.22 0.37
CA CYS A 85 -55.79 -20.38 -0.43
C CYS A 85 -54.52 -21.00 -1.05
N HIS A 86 -54.07 -22.18 -0.59
CA HIS A 86 -54.16 -23.51 -1.24
C HIS A 86 -53.45 -23.61 -2.60
N ARG A 87 -52.26 -24.23 -2.63
CA ARG A 87 -51.96 -25.66 -2.93
C ARG A 87 -52.13 -26.01 -4.42
N HIS A 88 -51.02 -26.30 -5.10
CA HIS A 88 -50.87 -27.56 -5.82
C HIS A 88 -49.39 -27.94 -5.97
N SER A 89 -49.12 -29.17 -5.55
CA SER A 89 -47.94 -29.99 -5.78
C SER A 89 -47.97 -30.58 -7.19
N SER A 90 -46.80 -30.80 -7.79
CA SER A 90 -46.54 -32.01 -8.57
C SER A 90 -45.03 -32.27 -8.59
N GLU A 91 -44.67 -33.43 -8.04
CA GLU A 91 -43.46 -34.18 -8.35
C GLU A 91 -43.52 -34.65 -9.80
N HIS A 92 -42.37 -34.76 -10.47
CA HIS A 92 -42.08 -35.88 -11.37
C HIS A 92 -40.56 -36.12 -11.39
N ALA A 93 -40.21 -37.36 -11.05
CA ALA A 93 -38.90 -37.98 -11.23
C ALA A 93 -38.73 -38.44 -12.69
N GLY A 94 -37.48 -38.68 -13.09
CA GLY A 94 -37.15 -39.35 -14.35
C GLY A 94 -35.66 -39.29 -14.64
N ASP A 95 -34.97 -40.38 -14.28
CA ASP A 95 -33.60 -40.72 -14.64
C ASP A 95 -33.35 -40.73 -16.17
N ASP A 96 -32.11 -40.45 -16.60
CA ASP A 96 -31.28 -41.42 -17.35
C ASP A 96 -29.96 -40.83 -17.88
N LEU A 97 -28.87 -41.49 -17.45
CA LEU A 97 -27.69 -41.93 -18.20
C LEU A 97 -27.30 -41.22 -19.52
N ALA A 98 -26.04 -40.75 -19.62
CA ALA A 98 -25.02 -41.34 -20.51
C ALA A 98 -23.72 -40.53 -20.54
N ALA A 99 -22.61 -41.25 -20.50
CA ALA A 99 -21.27 -40.80 -20.87
C ALA A 99 -21.16 -40.51 -22.37
N GLY A 100 -20.26 -39.59 -22.75
CA GLY A 100 -19.94 -39.33 -24.15
C GLY A 100 -18.72 -38.43 -24.29
N GLU A 101 -17.62 -39.02 -24.76
CA GLU A 101 -16.34 -38.39 -25.08
C GLU A 101 -16.41 -37.43 -26.29
N GLY A 102 -15.42 -36.52 -26.36
CA GLY A 102 -14.67 -36.29 -27.60
C GLY A 102 -15.20 -35.26 -28.60
N GLY A 103 -14.42 -34.18 -28.81
CA GLY A 103 -14.41 -33.45 -30.07
C GLY A 103 -14.33 -31.92 -29.95
N ILE A 104 -13.12 -31.36 -29.83
CA ILE A 104 -12.87 -29.94 -30.13
C ILE A 104 -12.07 -29.87 -31.44
N LEU A 105 -12.68 -29.25 -32.45
CA LEU A 105 -12.08 -28.93 -33.76
C LEU A 105 -10.93 -27.91 -33.62
N PRO A 106 -9.92 -27.96 -34.51
CA PRO A 106 -8.88 -26.93 -34.60
C PRO A 106 -9.35 -25.69 -35.41
N PRO A 107 -8.76 -24.50 -35.18
CA PRO A 107 -9.07 -23.29 -35.93
C PRO A 107 -8.33 -23.23 -37.29
N PRO A 108 -8.85 -22.47 -38.29
CA PRO A 108 -8.23 -22.32 -39.61
C PRO A 108 -7.09 -21.28 -39.63
N PRO A 109 -6.22 -21.27 -40.66
CA PRO A 109 -4.98 -20.50 -40.68
C PRO A 109 -5.19 -19.04 -41.11
N GLY A 110 -4.67 -18.10 -40.33
CA GLY A 110 -4.63 -16.67 -40.66
C GLY A 110 -3.36 -16.30 -41.43
N GLY A 111 -3.52 -15.98 -42.71
CA GLY A 111 -2.47 -15.48 -43.59
C GLY A 111 -2.05 -14.05 -43.29
N ILE A 112 -0.77 -13.80 -43.53
CA ILE A 112 -0.04 -12.54 -43.40
C ILE A 112 -0.53 -11.55 -44.47
N VAL A 113 -0.88 -10.33 -44.06
CA VAL A 113 -0.99 -9.17 -44.95
C VAL A 113 -0.26 -7.99 -44.30
N GLN A 114 0.85 -7.58 -44.91
CA GLN A 114 1.48 -6.29 -44.65
C GLN A 114 0.74 -5.18 -45.41
N PRO A 115 0.76 -3.94 -44.91
CA PRO A 115 0.70 -2.78 -45.79
C PRO A 115 1.97 -1.93 -45.66
N THR A 116 2.64 -1.78 -46.80
CA THR A 116 3.53 -0.67 -47.14
C THR A 116 2.70 0.57 -47.46
N GLY A 117 3.26 1.77 -47.26
CA GLY A 117 2.78 2.98 -47.91
C GLY A 117 2.83 4.26 -47.07
N HIS A 118 3.84 5.07 -47.35
CA HIS A 118 3.90 6.51 -47.06
C HIS A 118 2.68 7.26 -47.63
N ASP A 119 2.19 8.28 -46.91
CA ASP A 119 1.86 9.56 -47.53
C ASP A 119 1.82 10.72 -46.50
N ASP A 120 2.32 11.87 -46.95
CA ASP A 120 2.45 13.14 -46.23
C ASP A 120 1.11 13.89 -46.13
N GLY A 121 0.87 14.61 -45.02
CA GLY A 121 -0.35 15.39 -44.87
C GLY A 121 -0.49 16.21 -43.58
N ASN A 122 0.22 17.33 -43.54
CA ASN A 122 0.02 18.54 -42.70
C ASN A 122 -1.34 18.69 -41.99
N ALA A 123 -1.36 18.63 -40.65
CA ALA A 123 -2.40 19.25 -39.82
C ALA A 123 -1.79 19.87 -38.55
N ARG A 124 -2.03 21.17 -38.42
CA ARG A 124 -1.50 22.08 -37.41
C ARG A 124 -2.23 21.91 -36.07
N GLY A 125 -1.45 21.96 -34.98
CA GLY A 125 -1.77 22.74 -33.78
C GLY A 125 -2.84 22.18 -32.83
N GLY A 126 -2.42 21.38 -31.86
CA GLY A 126 -3.14 21.12 -30.61
C GLY A 126 -2.11 20.99 -29.49
N THR A 127 -2.15 21.93 -28.56
CA THR A 127 -1.13 22.18 -27.52
C THR A 127 -0.89 20.99 -26.59
N ASP A 128 0.38 20.59 -26.53
CA ASP A 128 0.99 19.68 -25.58
C ASP A 128 0.82 20.23 -24.15
N MET A 129 0.15 19.46 -23.28
CA MET A 129 -0.07 19.84 -21.89
C MET A 129 1.13 19.37 -21.07
N ASP A 130 2.11 20.25 -20.96
CA ASP A 130 3.35 20.13 -20.21
C ASP A 130 3.07 19.69 -18.75
N LEU A 131 3.41 18.44 -18.42
CA LEU A 131 3.32 17.82 -17.07
C LEU A 131 4.35 18.39 -16.08
N ARG A 132 4.68 19.68 -16.20
CA ARG A 132 5.58 20.41 -15.29
C ARG A 132 4.78 21.12 -14.21
N SER A 133 4.21 20.35 -13.29
CA SER A 133 3.74 20.87 -12.01
C SER A 133 4.27 20.00 -10.87
N GLY A 134 5.45 20.41 -10.43
CA GLY A 134 6.15 20.04 -9.20
C GLY A 134 5.28 19.54 -8.05
N ALA A 135 5.21 18.22 -7.92
CA ALA A 135 5.19 17.55 -6.64
C ALA A 135 6.52 16.81 -6.52
N ARG A 136 7.51 17.40 -5.82
CA ARG A 136 8.70 16.65 -5.41
C ARG A 136 8.24 15.68 -4.31
N MET A 137 7.77 14.53 -4.75
CA MET A 137 7.31 13.44 -3.90
C MET A 137 8.52 12.87 -3.17
N CYS A 138 8.39 12.70 -1.86
CA CYS A 138 9.35 11.95 -1.05
C CYS A 138 9.38 10.52 -1.63
N ALA A 139 10.39 10.23 -2.44
CA ALA A 139 10.56 8.92 -3.04
C ALA A 139 10.80 7.91 -1.91
N ILE A 140 10.00 6.84 -1.91
CA ILE A 140 10.40 5.57 -1.32
C ILE A 140 11.84 5.28 -1.86
N PRO A 141 12.78 4.78 -1.03
CA PRO A 141 14.17 4.54 -1.46
C PRO A 141 14.31 3.74 -2.76
N GLU A 142 13.30 2.94 -3.12
CA GLU A 142 13.21 2.09 -4.31
C GLU A 142 13.58 2.81 -5.63
N GLY A 143 13.11 4.05 -5.83
CA GLY A 143 13.41 4.81 -7.04
C GLY A 143 14.89 5.23 -7.13
N VAL A 144 15.56 5.42 -5.99
CA VAL A 144 16.97 5.89 -5.92
C VAL A 144 17.97 4.76 -6.20
N VAL A 145 17.54 3.51 -6.07
CA VAL A 145 18.37 2.30 -6.28
C VAL A 145 17.98 1.49 -7.53
N ASN A 146 17.15 2.04 -8.41
CA ASN A 146 16.64 1.37 -9.62
C ASN A 146 15.89 0.05 -9.34
N VAL A 147 15.02 0.04 -8.34
CA VAL A 147 14.24 -1.15 -7.98
C VAL A 147 12.83 -0.99 -8.48
N ASN A 148 12.39 -1.93 -9.30
CA ASN A 148 11.01 -2.02 -9.76
C ASN A 148 10.31 -3.14 -8.99
N VAL A 149 9.35 -2.76 -8.14
CA VAL A 149 8.46 -3.71 -7.45
C VAL A 149 7.12 -3.70 -8.18
N PRO A 150 6.65 -4.83 -8.73
CA PRO A 150 5.30 -4.91 -9.30
C PRO A 150 4.25 -4.55 -8.25
N VAL A 151 3.37 -3.60 -8.55
CA VAL A 151 2.22 -3.18 -7.74
C VAL A 151 0.92 -3.50 -8.49
N ARG A 152 -0.17 -3.79 -7.78
CA ARG A 152 -1.41 -4.32 -8.38
C ARG A 152 -2.66 -3.53 -8.02
N MET A 153 -3.41 -3.19 -9.07
CA MET A 153 -4.83 -2.87 -8.99
C MET A 153 -5.66 -4.13 -9.29
N THR A 154 -6.71 -4.37 -8.50
CA THR A 154 -7.63 -5.49 -8.72
C THR A 154 -9.00 -4.98 -9.14
N VAL A 155 -9.56 -5.56 -10.21
CA VAL A 155 -10.91 -5.24 -10.69
C VAL A 155 -11.80 -6.47 -10.55
N ILE A 156 -12.94 -6.32 -9.88
CA ILE A 156 -13.93 -7.37 -9.67
C ILE A 156 -15.25 -6.96 -10.34
N LYS A 157 -15.80 -7.86 -11.14
CA LYS A 157 -17.17 -7.73 -11.65
C LYS A 157 -18.15 -8.07 -10.53
N LEU A 158 -19.06 -7.16 -10.24
CA LEU A 158 -20.11 -7.34 -9.23
C LEU A 158 -21.29 -8.12 -9.80
N SER A 159 -21.90 -8.96 -8.97
CA SER A 159 -23.15 -9.65 -9.26
C SER A 159 -24.34 -8.69 -9.22
N GLU A 160 -25.49 -9.13 -9.72
CA GLU A 160 -26.74 -8.36 -9.63
C GLU A 160 -27.16 -8.10 -8.18
N ALA A 161 -26.84 -9.01 -7.25
CA ALA A 161 -27.10 -8.83 -5.81
C ALA A 161 -26.30 -7.65 -5.22
N SER A 162 -25.11 -7.39 -5.76
CA SER A 162 -24.28 -6.21 -5.45
C SER A 162 -24.61 -4.99 -6.33
N GLY A 163 -25.63 -5.08 -7.20
CA GLY A 163 -26.03 -4.02 -8.12
C GLY A 163 -25.29 -3.98 -9.47
N GLY A 164 -24.47 -4.99 -9.80
CA GLY A 164 -23.72 -5.08 -11.06
C GLY A 164 -22.59 -4.06 -11.21
N GLY A 165 -21.93 -4.00 -12.37
CA GLY A 165 -20.82 -3.08 -12.62
C GLY A 165 -19.47 -3.58 -12.09
N LEU A 166 -18.55 -2.63 -11.85
CA LEU A 166 -17.17 -2.91 -11.46
C LEU A 166 -16.81 -2.33 -10.09
N TRP A 167 -16.02 -3.10 -9.36
CA TRP A 167 -15.37 -2.74 -8.11
C TRP A 167 -13.85 -2.78 -8.28
N ILE A 168 -13.16 -1.73 -7.85
CA ILE A 168 -11.72 -1.56 -8.05
C ILE A 168 -11.03 -1.40 -6.69
N LEU A 169 -9.96 -2.16 -6.45
CA LEU A 169 -9.09 -2.03 -5.27
C LEU A 169 -7.72 -1.47 -5.66
N ASN A 170 -7.22 -0.54 -4.84
CA ASN A 170 -5.89 0.05 -4.90
C ASN A 170 -5.51 0.45 -6.33
N PRO A 171 -6.22 1.43 -6.92
CA PRO A 171 -6.04 1.79 -8.31
C PRO A 171 -4.61 2.27 -8.61
N LEU A 172 -4.08 1.89 -9.77
CA LEU A 172 -2.78 2.34 -10.25
C LEU A 172 -2.86 3.74 -10.87
N ALA A 173 -1.70 4.30 -11.24
CA ALA A 173 -1.61 5.59 -11.92
C ALA A 173 -2.47 5.56 -13.20
N PRO A 174 -3.33 6.58 -13.44
CA PRO A 174 -4.30 6.57 -14.53
C PRO A 174 -3.63 6.90 -15.88
N THR A 175 -2.80 5.99 -16.37
CA THR A 175 -2.24 6.10 -17.72
C THR A 175 -3.36 5.99 -18.77
N PRO A 176 -3.20 6.59 -19.96
CA PRO A 176 -4.19 6.45 -21.02
C PRO A 176 -4.55 5.00 -21.34
N GLN A 177 -3.56 4.10 -21.28
CA GLN A 177 -3.72 2.66 -21.52
C GLN A 177 -4.60 2.01 -20.44
N LEU A 178 -4.31 2.28 -19.16
CA LEU A 178 -5.11 1.75 -18.05
C LEU A 178 -6.55 2.26 -18.11
N ILE A 179 -6.73 3.56 -18.33
CA ILE A 179 -8.08 4.15 -18.42
C ILE A 179 -8.85 3.56 -19.60
N SER A 180 -8.22 3.42 -20.77
CA SER A 180 -8.84 2.77 -21.94
C SER A 180 -9.28 1.34 -21.63
N GLU A 181 -8.44 0.56 -20.93
CA GLU A 181 -8.78 -0.81 -20.56
C GLU A 181 -9.93 -0.87 -19.54
N VAL A 182 -9.96 0.03 -18.55
CA VAL A 182 -11.09 0.11 -17.62
C VAL A 182 -12.38 0.53 -18.33
N ARG A 183 -12.34 1.47 -19.30
CA ARG A 183 -13.50 1.81 -20.12
C ARG A 183 -13.99 0.63 -20.97
N ARG A 184 -13.07 -0.18 -21.49
CA ARG A 184 -13.42 -1.43 -22.17
C ARG A 184 -14.17 -2.37 -21.23
N LEU A 185 -13.70 -2.55 -20.00
CA LEU A 185 -14.41 -3.33 -18.98
C LEU A 185 -15.79 -2.74 -18.64
N GLU A 186 -15.92 -1.41 -18.57
CA GLU A 186 -17.22 -0.76 -18.36
C GLU A 186 -18.23 -1.10 -19.46
N SER A 187 -17.77 -1.14 -20.72
CA SER A 187 -18.63 -1.51 -21.86
C SER A 187 -19.15 -2.94 -21.81
N LEU A 188 -18.42 -3.85 -21.15
CA LEU A 188 -18.75 -5.28 -21.07
C LEU A 188 -19.53 -5.65 -19.81
N HIS A 189 -19.30 -4.93 -18.71
CA HIS A 189 -19.74 -5.36 -17.37
C HIS A 189 -20.52 -4.30 -16.60
N GLY A 190 -20.69 -3.11 -17.18
CA GLY A 190 -21.33 -1.96 -16.53
C GLY A 190 -20.32 -1.05 -15.84
N PRO A 191 -20.77 0.11 -15.34
CA PRO A 191 -19.90 1.19 -14.89
C PRO A 191 -19.04 0.81 -13.68
N VAL A 192 -17.93 1.52 -13.48
CA VAL A 192 -17.22 1.53 -12.20
C VAL A 192 -18.13 2.12 -11.14
N ARG A 193 -18.58 1.28 -10.19
CA ARG A 193 -19.43 1.70 -9.07
C ARG A 193 -18.62 2.04 -7.83
N HIS A 194 -17.52 1.32 -7.61
CA HIS A 194 -16.73 1.42 -6.38
C HIS A 194 -15.24 1.43 -6.66
N ILE A 195 -14.54 2.34 -5.98
CA ILE A 195 -13.08 2.41 -5.96
C ILE A 195 -12.67 2.40 -4.49
N VAL A 196 -11.81 1.47 -4.11
CA VAL A 196 -11.47 1.18 -2.72
C VAL A 196 -9.98 1.37 -2.51
N LEU A 197 -9.63 2.14 -1.49
CA LEU A 197 -8.28 2.23 -0.95
C LEU A 197 -8.22 1.38 0.31
N GLY A 198 -7.63 0.20 0.19
CA GLY A 198 -7.57 -0.84 1.23
C GLY A 198 -6.32 -0.81 2.10
N THR A 199 -5.52 0.25 2.02
CA THR A 199 -4.31 0.48 2.83
C THR A 199 -4.13 1.97 3.11
N VAL A 200 -3.34 2.31 4.12
CA VAL A 200 -2.84 3.69 4.32
C VAL A 200 -1.44 3.90 3.72
N ALA A 201 -0.84 2.85 3.15
CA ALA A 201 0.45 2.90 2.50
C ALA A 201 0.45 3.88 1.31
N LEU A 202 1.56 4.62 1.19
CA LEU A 202 1.64 5.81 0.35
C LEU A 202 1.55 5.47 -1.14
N GLU A 203 2.15 4.37 -1.56
CA GLU A 203 2.26 3.88 -2.94
C GLU A 203 0.89 3.57 -3.55
N HIS A 204 -0.04 3.02 -2.77
CA HIS A 204 -1.42 2.76 -3.21
C HIS A 204 -2.32 4.00 -3.07
N LYS A 205 -1.95 4.93 -2.18
CA LYS A 205 -2.70 6.16 -1.91
C LYS A 205 -2.42 7.25 -2.95
N ALA A 206 -1.19 7.38 -3.41
CA ALA A 206 -0.75 8.47 -4.29
C ALA A 206 -1.55 8.52 -5.61
N THR A 207 -1.90 7.35 -6.14
CA THR A 207 -2.63 7.18 -7.40
C THR A 207 -4.15 7.21 -7.23
N PHE A 208 -4.66 7.05 -6.00
CA PHE A 208 -6.08 6.93 -5.71
C PHE A 208 -6.91 8.14 -6.15
N GLY A 209 -6.50 9.35 -5.75
CA GLY A 209 -7.18 10.59 -6.11
C GLY A 209 -7.18 10.83 -7.64
N PRO A 210 -5.99 10.88 -8.28
CA PRO A 210 -5.88 11.03 -9.73
C PRO A 210 -6.71 10.02 -10.52
N PHE A 211 -6.71 8.74 -10.12
CA PHE A 211 -7.53 7.72 -10.78
C PHE A 211 -9.04 7.99 -10.59
N GLY A 212 -9.45 8.35 -9.37
CA GLY A 212 -10.84 8.66 -9.04
C GLY A 212 -11.46 9.80 -9.87
N GLN A 213 -10.64 10.71 -10.42
CA GLN A 213 -11.09 11.80 -11.29
C GLN A 213 -11.68 11.34 -12.62
N TYR A 214 -11.28 10.16 -13.11
CA TYR A 214 -11.84 9.58 -14.34
C TYR A 214 -13.21 8.93 -14.10
N PHE A 215 -13.54 8.56 -12.87
CA PHE A 215 -14.77 7.84 -12.51
C PHE A 215 -15.54 8.59 -11.42
N THR A 216 -15.87 9.85 -11.67
CA THR A 216 -16.49 10.76 -10.70
C THR A 216 -17.85 10.29 -10.16
N ARG A 217 -18.54 9.40 -10.89
CA ARG A 217 -19.81 8.80 -10.47
C ARG A 217 -19.64 7.65 -9.49
N ALA A 218 -18.46 7.04 -9.41
CA ALA A 218 -18.16 5.95 -8.50
C ALA A 218 -18.13 6.45 -7.04
N THR A 219 -18.51 5.57 -6.13
CA THR A 219 -18.30 5.77 -4.70
C THR A 219 -16.87 5.36 -4.36
N VAL A 220 -16.10 6.25 -3.76
CA VAL A 220 -14.78 5.97 -3.24
C VAL A 220 -14.88 5.54 -1.77
N TRP A 221 -14.18 4.47 -1.44
CA TRP A 221 -14.11 3.90 -0.10
C TRP A 221 -12.68 3.98 0.39
N VAL A 222 -12.47 4.55 1.57
CA VAL A 222 -11.13 4.69 2.15
C VAL A 222 -11.06 3.93 3.46
N GLN A 223 -9.93 3.25 3.68
CA GLN A 223 -9.66 2.62 4.96
C GLN A 223 -9.52 3.67 6.08
N PRO A 224 -10.01 3.40 7.30
CA PRO A 224 -9.73 4.21 8.49
C PRO A 224 -8.23 4.45 8.73
N GLY A 225 -7.91 5.63 9.28
CA GLY A 225 -6.54 6.00 9.65
C GLY A 225 -5.72 6.68 8.55
N GLN A 226 -6.35 7.14 7.45
CA GLN A 226 -5.65 7.92 6.41
C GLN A 226 -4.93 9.14 6.99
N TRP A 227 -3.65 9.29 6.64
CA TRP A 227 -2.81 10.40 7.06
C TRP A 227 -1.95 10.94 5.91
N ALA A 228 -1.37 12.12 6.05
CA ALA A 228 -0.43 12.69 5.09
C ALA A 228 0.77 13.32 5.79
N PHE A 229 1.90 13.38 5.11
CA PHE A 229 3.17 13.94 5.58
C PHE A 229 3.64 15.08 4.66
N PRO A 230 4.30 16.13 5.18
CA PRO A 230 4.61 16.42 6.59
C PRO A 230 3.42 16.98 7.38
N VAL A 231 2.34 17.36 6.70
CA VAL A 231 1.12 17.88 7.30
C VAL A 231 -0.04 16.96 6.92
N ASN A 232 -0.86 16.60 7.92
CA ASN A 232 -2.02 15.75 7.70
C ASN A 232 -3.12 16.51 6.97
N LEU A 233 -3.06 16.49 5.63
CA LEU A 233 -4.04 17.13 4.76
C LEU A 233 -5.30 16.27 4.58
N PRO A 234 -6.49 16.90 4.49
CA PRO A 234 -7.71 16.19 4.11
C PRO A 234 -7.59 15.52 2.74
N LEU A 235 -8.24 14.37 2.56
CA LEU A 235 -8.17 13.56 1.32
C LEU A 235 -8.57 14.31 0.05
N GLN A 236 -9.41 15.35 0.14
CA GLN A 236 -9.77 16.15 -1.02
C GLN A 236 -8.55 16.86 -1.64
N PHE A 237 -7.54 17.17 -0.83
CA PHE A 237 -6.28 17.77 -1.28
C PHE A 237 -5.32 16.75 -1.92
N THR A 238 -5.62 15.46 -1.85
CA THR A 238 -4.87 14.40 -2.55
C THR A 238 -5.50 14.02 -3.89
N GLY A 239 -6.36 14.89 -4.44
CA GLY A 239 -6.99 14.71 -5.75
C GLY A 239 -8.30 13.92 -5.73
N VAL A 240 -8.84 13.57 -4.56
CA VAL A 240 -10.16 12.92 -4.43
C VAL A 240 -11.26 13.94 -4.68
N VAL A 241 -12.00 13.78 -5.77
CA VAL A 241 -13.07 14.70 -6.20
C VAL A 241 -14.46 14.30 -5.72
N GLN A 242 -14.62 13.07 -5.26
CA GLN A 242 -15.87 12.57 -4.68
C GLN A 242 -16.14 13.27 -3.34
N GLY A 243 -17.41 13.58 -3.11
CA GLY A 243 -17.89 14.19 -1.87
C GLY A 243 -19.27 13.68 -1.49
N GLY A 244 -19.75 14.10 -0.31
CA GLY A 244 -21.05 13.69 0.21
C GLY A 244 -21.19 12.17 0.28
N GLU A 245 -22.25 11.63 -0.33
CA GLU A 245 -22.56 10.19 -0.27
C GLU A 245 -21.57 9.30 -1.05
N ARG A 246 -20.74 9.89 -1.92
CA ARG A 246 -19.75 9.18 -2.73
C ARG A 246 -18.36 9.07 -2.10
N LEU A 247 -18.08 9.79 -1.02
CA LEU A 247 -16.83 9.66 -0.27
C LEU A 247 -17.12 8.98 1.07
N ARG A 248 -16.67 7.73 1.21
CA ARG A 248 -17.06 6.86 2.30
C ARG A 248 -15.85 6.27 3.01
N MET A 249 -15.94 6.16 4.32
CA MET A 249 -15.01 5.34 5.10
C MET A 249 -15.48 3.88 5.03
N LEU A 250 -14.56 2.93 4.88
CA LEU A 250 -14.86 1.52 5.06
C LEU A 250 -15.31 1.29 6.51
N PRO A 251 -16.48 0.67 6.74
CA PRO A 251 -16.86 0.21 8.08
C PRO A 251 -15.85 -0.80 8.61
N THR A 252 -15.66 -0.85 9.92
CA THR A 252 -14.86 -1.91 10.54
C THR A 252 -15.46 -3.29 10.23
N SER A 253 -14.61 -4.30 10.02
CA SER A 253 -15.10 -5.68 9.83
C SER A 253 -15.86 -6.17 11.06
N ARG A 254 -15.47 -5.73 12.26
CA ARG A 254 -16.19 -6.02 13.51
C ARG A 254 -17.65 -5.55 13.48
N TYR A 255 -17.93 -4.39 12.89
CA TYR A 255 -19.31 -3.95 12.67
C TYR A 255 -20.04 -4.83 11.66
N LEU A 256 -19.41 -5.16 10.53
CA LEU A 256 -20.01 -6.03 9.51
C LEU A 256 -20.37 -7.42 10.03
N HIS A 257 -19.57 -7.96 10.96
CA HIS A 257 -19.77 -9.27 11.56
C HIS A 257 -20.50 -9.22 12.92
N GLY A 258 -21.13 -8.09 13.27
CA GLY A 258 -22.02 -7.99 14.44
C GLY A 258 -21.32 -7.94 15.81
N GLU A 259 -20.00 -7.79 15.84
CA GLU A 259 -19.22 -7.62 17.09
C GLU A 259 -19.27 -6.19 17.63
N ARG A 260 -19.77 -5.26 16.83
CA ARG A 260 -19.85 -3.84 17.15
C ARG A 260 -21.22 -3.29 16.75
N THR A 261 -21.77 -2.40 17.58
CA THR A 261 -23.05 -1.73 17.25
C THR A 261 -22.84 -0.62 16.21
N LEU A 262 -23.90 -0.22 15.51
CA LEU A 262 -23.86 0.92 14.59
C LEU A 262 -23.46 2.21 15.30
N ASP A 263 -23.93 2.43 16.52
CA ASP A 263 -23.59 3.65 17.26
C ASP A 263 -22.12 3.68 17.67
N ASP A 264 -21.55 2.54 18.06
CA ASP A 264 -20.12 2.46 18.33
C ASP A 264 -19.31 2.72 17.07
N GLU A 265 -19.70 2.13 15.93
CA GLU A 265 -19.05 2.34 14.64
C GLU A 265 -19.04 3.83 14.25
N VAL A 266 -20.21 4.45 14.25
CA VAL A 266 -20.37 5.88 13.92
C VAL A 266 -19.59 6.76 14.90
N LYS A 267 -19.50 6.39 16.19
CA LYS A 267 -18.72 7.14 17.18
C LYS A 267 -17.22 7.16 16.88
N SER A 268 -16.67 6.13 16.23
CA SER A 268 -15.24 6.12 15.83
C SER A 268 -14.92 6.88 14.55
N LEU A 269 -15.93 7.27 13.76
CA LEU A 269 -15.70 7.95 12.49
C LEU A 269 -15.48 9.46 12.68
N GLY A 270 -14.64 10.05 11.82
CA GLY A 270 -14.54 11.50 11.68
C GLY A 270 -15.89 12.12 11.28
N GLY A 271 -16.15 13.36 11.72
CA GLY A 271 -17.47 14.02 11.58
C GLY A 271 -18.04 13.98 10.15
N SER A 272 -17.19 14.13 9.13
CA SER A 272 -17.57 14.11 7.71
C SER A 272 -18.16 12.78 7.22
N TYR A 273 -17.85 11.66 7.89
CA TYR A 273 -18.29 10.32 7.47
C TYR A 273 -19.52 9.80 8.22
N ARG A 274 -19.87 10.42 9.37
CA ARG A 274 -20.92 9.93 10.28
C ARG A 274 -22.30 9.89 9.64
N SER A 275 -22.67 10.94 8.91
CA SER A 275 -23.98 11.03 8.26
C SER A 275 -24.18 9.87 7.29
N GLN A 276 -23.17 9.60 6.45
CA GLN A 276 -23.27 8.53 5.45
C GLN A 276 -23.22 7.14 6.07
N ALA A 277 -22.40 6.95 7.11
CA ALA A 277 -22.37 5.69 7.86
C ALA A 277 -23.73 5.35 8.48
N ARG A 278 -24.49 6.34 8.98
CA ARG A 278 -25.85 6.10 9.49
C ARG A 278 -26.86 5.75 8.39
N LYS A 279 -26.73 6.35 7.21
CA LYS A 279 -27.68 6.16 6.10
C LYS A 279 -27.56 4.80 5.41
N SER A 280 -26.33 4.34 5.18
CA SER A 280 -26.06 3.14 4.37
C SER A 280 -24.88 2.37 4.94
N PRO A 281 -24.96 1.85 6.17
CA PRO A 281 -23.78 1.42 6.92
C PRO A 281 -23.02 0.26 6.25
N VAL A 282 -23.73 -0.67 5.61
CA VAL A 282 -23.12 -1.83 4.94
C VAL A 282 -22.96 -1.53 3.45
N PRO A 283 -21.75 -1.68 2.88
CA PRO A 283 -21.55 -1.53 1.44
C PRO A 283 -22.31 -2.61 0.66
N GLU A 284 -22.98 -2.22 -0.42
CA GLU A 284 -23.79 -3.15 -1.24
C GLU A 284 -22.98 -4.30 -1.85
N TRP A 285 -21.72 -4.04 -2.18
CA TRP A 285 -20.79 -5.03 -2.74
C TRP A 285 -20.39 -6.13 -1.77
N THR A 286 -20.78 -6.03 -0.48
CA THR A 286 -20.51 -7.08 0.50
C THR A 286 -21.27 -8.38 0.24
N ALA A 287 -22.25 -8.39 -0.67
CA ALA A 287 -22.84 -9.62 -1.17
C ALA A 287 -21.79 -10.51 -1.85
N ASP A 288 -20.89 -9.94 -2.66
CA ASP A 288 -19.84 -10.68 -3.39
C ASP A 288 -18.49 -10.72 -2.67
N ILE A 289 -18.14 -9.64 -1.94
CA ILE A 289 -16.81 -9.43 -1.38
C ILE A 289 -16.93 -9.16 0.13
N ASP A 290 -16.47 -10.10 0.94
CA ASP A 290 -16.32 -9.88 2.38
C ASP A 290 -14.94 -9.29 2.70
N TYR A 291 -14.69 -8.81 3.93
CA TYR A 291 -13.35 -8.33 4.29
C TYR A 291 -13.03 -8.30 5.78
N GLU A 292 -11.74 -8.43 6.09
CA GLU A 292 -11.17 -8.21 7.42
C GLU A 292 -10.20 -7.04 7.43
N MET A 293 -10.34 -6.19 8.45
CA MET A 293 -9.49 -5.01 8.60
C MET A 293 -8.49 -5.18 9.74
N LEU A 294 -7.21 -4.96 9.43
CA LEU A 294 -6.21 -4.60 10.41
C LEU A 294 -6.40 -3.11 10.69
N GLU A 295 -7.06 -2.81 11.81
CA GLU A 295 -7.31 -1.44 12.23
C GLU A 295 -5.98 -0.69 12.47
N PRO A 296 -5.97 0.65 12.36
CA PRO A 296 -4.74 1.45 12.49
C PRO A 296 -3.85 1.08 13.68
N LEU A 297 -2.61 0.74 13.35
CA LEU A 297 -1.47 0.64 14.26
C LEU A 297 -0.81 2.02 14.25
N ALA A 298 -1.05 2.81 15.28
CA ALA A 298 -0.60 4.20 15.33
C ALA A 298 0.87 4.27 15.72
N PHE A 299 1.66 5.04 14.96
CA PHE A 299 3.04 5.34 15.33
C PHE A 299 3.08 6.46 16.38
N GLN A 300 4.17 6.55 17.13
CA GLN A 300 4.28 7.52 18.24
C GLN A 300 4.33 8.96 17.76
N SER A 301 4.93 9.21 16.58
CA SER A 301 5.14 10.58 16.08
C SER A 301 4.57 10.85 14.68
N VAL A 302 4.38 9.84 13.82
CA VAL A 302 3.96 10.07 12.43
C VAL A 302 3.05 8.96 11.93
N GLY A 303 1.76 9.26 11.76
CA GLY A 303 0.84 8.42 10.97
C GLY A 303 0.46 7.09 11.61
N ALA A 304 0.04 6.16 10.76
CA ALA A 304 -0.34 4.80 11.15
C ALA A 304 -0.09 3.83 9.99
N TYR A 305 -0.03 2.54 10.30
CA TYR A 305 -0.15 1.47 9.32
C TYR A 305 -1.49 0.74 9.51
N SER A 306 -2.14 0.40 8.42
CA SER A 306 -3.39 -0.36 8.40
C SER A 306 -3.58 -0.97 7.03
N GLU A 307 -4.21 -2.14 7.00
CA GLU A 307 -4.55 -2.83 5.75
C GLU A 307 -5.91 -3.54 5.89
N THR A 308 -6.64 -3.66 4.78
CA THR A 308 -7.85 -4.46 4.68
C THR A 308 -7.65 -5.61 3.70
N ALA A 309 -7.85 -6.85 4.16
CA ALA A 309 -7.87 -8.04 3.31
C ALA A 309 -9.30 -8.32 2.85
N PHE A 310 -9.50 -8.49 1.54
CA PHE A 310 -10.80 -8.71 0.92
C PHE A 310 -10.95 -10.16 0.50
N TYR A 311 -12.09 -10.78 0.77
CA TYR A 311 -12.41 -12.14 0.37
C TYR A 311 -13.49 -12.14 -0.71
N HIS A 312 -13.11 -12.47 -1.93
CA HIS A 312 -14.06 -12.67 -3.03
C HIS A 312 -14.67 -14.06 -2.94
N LYS A 313 -15.97 -14.11 -2.61
CA LYS A 313 -16.66 -15.34 -2.19
C LYS A 313 -16.76 -16.38 -3.30
N SER A 314 -17.09 -15.94 -4.51
CA SER A 314 -17.37 -16.85 -5.63
C SER A 314 -16.12 -17.58 -6.13
N THR A 315 -14.97 -16.90 -6.17
CA THR A 315 -13.69 -17.50 -6.57
C THR A 315 -12.89 -18.06 -5.40
N LYS A 316 -13.38 -17.88 -4.16
CA LYS A 316 -12.69 -18.26 -2.92
C LYS A 316 -11.26 -17.70 -2.90
N THR A 317 -11.12 -16.40 -3.15
CA THR A 317 -9.82 -15.73 -3.29
C THR A 317 -9.68 -14.64 -2.26
N LEU A 318 -8.59 -14.66 -1.51
CA LEU A 318 -8.22 -13.58 -0.60
C LEU A 318 -7.34 -12.58 -1.36
N VAL A 319 -7.66 -11.29 -1.29
CA VAL A 319 -6.88 -10.19 -1.85
C VAL A 319 -6.30 -9.42 -0.69
N VAL A 320 -4.98 -9.32 -0.66
CA VAL A 320 -4.16 -8.76 0.44
C VAL A 320 -3.26 -7.71 -0.19
N THR A 321 -2.93 -6.62 0.51
CA THR A 321 -2.15 -5.53 -0.08
C THR A 321 -0.65 -5.73 0.20
N ASP A 322 -0.16 -5.30 1.34
CA ASP A 322 1.26 -5.23 1.67
C ASP A 322 1.67 -6.33 2.68
N CYS A 323 0.74 -6.76 3.54
CA CYS A 323 0.97 -7.70 4.64
C CYS A 323 1.40 -9.10 4.20
N VAL A 324 1.18 -9.49 2.94
CA VAL A 324 1.62 -10.79 2.41
C VAL A 324 2.16 -10.64 1.00
N CYS A 325 3.26 -11.31 0.72
CA CYS A 325 3.93 -11.39 -0.57
C CYS A 325 4.27 -12.85 -0.93
N SER A 326 4.59 -13.07 -2.21
CA SER A 326 5.16 -14.32 -2.74
C SER A 326 6.15 -13.97 -3.85
N VAL A 327 7.25 -14.71 -3.92
CA VAL A 327 8.28 -14.55 -4.95
C VAL A 327 8.70 -15.91 -5.47
N THR A 328 8.80 -16.02 -6.79
CA THR A 328 9.38 -17.16 -7.51
C THR A 328 10.67 -16.73 -8.21
N ARG A 329 11.49 -17.72 -8.60
CA ARG A 329 12.68 -17.48 -9.44
C ARG A 329 12.32 -16.79 -10.76
N THR A 330 11.22 -17.19 -11.37
CA THR A 330 10.70 -16.55 -12.57
C THR A 330 10.12 -15.16 -12.23
N PRO A 331 10.61 -14.07 -12.85
CA PRO A 331 10.06 -12.73 -12.65
C PRO A 331 8.64 -12.62 -13.22
N PRO A 332 7.73 -11.83 -12.60
CA PRO A 332 6.41 -11.57 -13.16
C PRO A 332 6.46 -11.02 -14.58
N LYS A 333 5.51 -11.40 -15.46
CA LYS A 333 5.52 -10.99 -16.88
C LYS A 333 5.64 -9.47 -17.07
N ILE A 334 4.96 -8.68 -16.24
CA ILE A 334 4.96 -7.21 -16.33
C ILE A 334 6.36 -6.61 -16.19
N ILE A 335 7.22 -7.19 -15.35
CA ILE A 335 8.59 -6.68 -15.18
C ILE A 335 9.53 -7.14 -16.30
N GLN A 336 9.12 -8.13 -17.09
CA GLN A 336 9.87 -8.59 -18.26
C GLN A 336 9.61 -7.75 -19.51
N GLU A 337 8.54 -6.93 -19.52
CA GLU A 337 8.25 -6.00 -20.62
C GLU A 337 9.30 -4.88 -20.72
N ASP A 338 9.82 -4.43 -19.56
CA ASP A 338 10.96 -3.53 -19.46
C ASP A 338 12.01 -4.11 -18.50
N PRO A 339 12.99 -4.88 -19.02
CA PRO A 339 13.97 -5.58 -18.20
C PRO A 339 15.09 -4.68 -17.68
N ARG A 340 15.09 -3.36 -17.97
CA ARG A 340 16.24 -2.48 -17.68
C ARG A 340 16.68 -2.51 -16.24
N ALA A 341 15.74 -2.50 -15.29
CA ALA A 341 16.04 -2.60 -13.86
C ALA A 341 16.65 -3.97 -13.51
N MET A 342 16.15 -5.07 -14.08
CA MET A 342 16.75 -6.40 -13.87
C MET A 342 18.16 -6.47 -14.44
N LEU A 343 18.38 -6.02 -15.67
CA LEU A 343 19.71 -5.99 -16.29
C LEU A 343 20.67 -5.08 -15.52
N PHE A 344 20.18 -3.96 -14.98
CA PHE A 344 20.97 -3.07 -14.13
C PHE A 344 21.50 -3.81 -12.90
N HIS A 345 20.64 -4.55 -12.20
CA HIS A 345 20.97 -5.31 -10.99
C HIS A 345 21.73 -6.62 -11.26
N ALA A 346 21.65 -7.17 -12.47
CA ALA A 346 22.36 -8.38 -12.86
C ALA A 346 23.88 -8.20 -12.89
N ARG A 347 24.35 -6.95 -13.05
CA ARG A 347 25.75 -6.58 -13.05
C ARG A 347 26.38 -6.67 -11.67
N ASP A 348 27.55 -7.27 -11.58
CA ASP A 348 28.40 -7.31 -10.42
C ASP A 348 29.12 -5.98 -10.20
N SER A 349 29.41 -5.23 -11.27
CA SER A 349 29.99 -3.88 -11.19
C SER A 349 29.60 -3.00 -12.37
N ILE A 350 29.88 -1.70 -12.27
CA ILE A 350 29.44 -0.71 -13.26
C ILE A 350 30.04 -0.89 -14.66
N ASP A 351 31.22 -1.51 -14.73
CA ASP A 351 32.00 -1.78 -15.93
C ASP A 351 31.61 -3.10 -16.62
N GLU A 352 30.72 -3.89 -16.01
CA GLU A 352 30.21 -5.10 -16.62
C GLU A 352 29.17 -4.78 -17.70
N VAL A 353 29.35 -5.42 -18.86
CA VAL A 353 28.38 -5.43 -19.95
C VAL A 353 27.61 -6.74 -19.86
N VAL A 354 26.29 -6.66 -19.76
CA VAL A 354 25.41 -7.82 -19.70
C VAL A 354 24.57 -7.90 -20.97
N VAL A 355 24.25 -9.14 -21.37
CA VAL A 355 23.34 -9.42 -22.47
C VAL A 355 21.93 -9.64 -21.93
N ASP A 356 20.93 -9.31 -22.74
CA ASP A 356 19.54 -9.53 -22.36
C ASP A 356 19.12 -10.97 -22.66
N ASP A 357 19.32 -11.86 -21.69
CA ASP A 357 18.87 -13.26 -21.72
C ASP A 357 18.14 -13.66 -20.42
N GLU A 358 17.52 -14.84 -20.43
CA GLU A 358 16.72 -15.34 -19.31
C GLU A 358 17.55 -15.48 -18.02
N ALA A 359 18.78 -15.98 -18.12
CA ALA A 359 19.66 -16.18 -16.97
C ALA A 359 20.06 -14.84 -16.33
N THR A 360 20.37 -13.84 -17.15
CA THR A 360 20.72 -12.49 -16.70
C THR A 360 19.52 -11.79 -16.06
N ARG A 361 18.33 -11.90 -16.67
CA ARG A 361 17.08 -11.37 -16.07
C ARG A 361 16.78 -12.03 -14.73
N GLU A 362 16.95 -13.35 -14.62
CA GLU A 362 16.75 -14.07 -13.35
C GLU A 362 17.74 -13.58 -12.27
N LYS A 363 19.03 -13.47 -12.61
CA LYS A 363 20.05 -12.92 -11.70
C LYS A 363 19.69 -11.52 -11.22
N GLY A 364 19.32 -10.64 -12.15
CA GLY A 364 18.83 -9.30 -11.86
C GLY A 364 17.61 -9.26 -10.95
N TRP A 365 16.64 -10.14 -11.21
CA TRP A 365 15.43 -10.27 -10.40
C TRP A 365 15.72 -10.71 -8.97
N ARG A 366 16.58 -11.72 -8.78
CA ARG A 366 16.94 -12.19 -7.44
C ARG A 366 17.53 -11.08 -6.57
N ARG A 367 18.38 -10.25 -7.18
CA ARG A 367 19.04 -9.11 -6.53
C ARG A 367 18.07 -7.96 -6.26
N MET A 368 17.22 -7.64 -7.23
CA MET A 368 16.21 -6.59 -7.10
C MET A 368 15.18 -6.90 -6.01
N VAL A 369 14.74 -8.16 -5.88
CA VAL A 369 13.85 -8.60 -4.79
C VAL A 369 14.48 -8.35 -3.43
N GLN A 370 15.77 -8.63 -3.27
CA GLN A 370 16.47 -8.39 -2.00
C GLN A 370 16.54 -6.91 -1.68
N PHE A 371 16.87 -6.05 -2.64
CA PHE A 371 16.81 -4.61 -2.44
C PHE A 371 15.39 -4.13 -2.06
N GLY A 372 14.33 -4.65 -2.69
CA GLY A 372 12.96 -4.27 -2.37
C GLY A 372 12.50 -4.71 -0.98
N LEU A 373 13.01 -5.82 -0.44
CA LEU A 373 12.55 -6.38 0.83
C LEU A 373 13.42 -6.00 2.04
N VAL A 374 14.72 -5.73 1.84
CA VAL A 374 15.67 -5.43 2.93
C VAL A 374 16.50 -4.14 2.72
N PHE A 375 16.19 -3.34 1.70
CA PHE A 375 16.83 -2.06 1.31
C PHE A 375 18.32 -2.11 0.91
N PHE A 376 19.19 -2.85 1.61
CA PHE A 376 20.59 -3.05 1.24
C PHE A 376 21.05 -4.46 1.65
N PRO A 377 21.11 -5.41 0.71
CA PRO A 377 21.61 -6.76 0.97
C PRO A 377 23.05 -6.75 1.54
N SER A 378 23.37 -7.67 2.44
CA SER A 378 24.72 -7.83 3.02
C SER A 378 25.76 -8.19 1.95
N GLN A 379 25.29 -8.76 0.84
CA GLN A 379 26.10 -9.39 -0.20
C GLN A 379 26.78 -8.41 -1.16
N ILE A 380 26.40 -7.12 -1.11
CA ILE A 380 27.00 -6.08 -1.93
C ILE A 380 28.12 -5.36 -1.19
N ASP A 381 29.21 -4.95 -1.83
CA ASP A 381 30.22 -4.02 -1.30
C ASP A 381 29.87 -2.58 -1.68
N VAL A 382 29.53 -1.73 -0.70
CA VAL A 382 29.20 -0.32 -0.96
C VAL A 382 30.46 0.44 -1.36
N VAL A 383 30.39 1.11 -2.51
CA VAL A 383 31.46 1.92 -3.07
C VAL A 383 31.30 3.36 -2.55
N PRO A 384 32.35 3.99 -1.97
CA PRO A 384 32.28 5.38 -1.55
C PRO A 384 31.84 6.31 -2.68
N PHE A 385 30.98 7.29 -2.38
CA PHE A 385 30.34 8.15 -3.39
C PHE A 385 31.33 8.78 -4.39
N GLY A 386 32.45 9.33 -3.91
CA GLY A 386 33.47 9.92 -4.80
C GLY A 386 34.08 8.91 -5.77
N ARG A 387 34.24 7.65 -5.35
CA ARG A 387 34.68 6.57 -6.24
C ARG A 387 33.55 6.16 -7.19
N ALA A 388 32.31 6.07 -6.74
CA ALA A 388 31.16 5.76 -7.60
C ALA A 388 31.00 6.77 -8.74
N VAL A 389 31.22 8.07 -8.47
CA VAL A 389 31.21 9.13 -9.50
C VAL A 389 32.37 8.96 -10.49
N SER A 390 33.57 8.58 -10.02
CA SER A 390 34.71 8.29 -10.90
C SER A 390 34.45 7.05 -11.76
N ASP A 391 33.91 5.99 -11.16
CA ASP A 391 33.61 4.72 -11.81
C ASP A 391 32.45 4.86 -12.81
N ALA A 392 31.52 5.80 -12.61
CA ALA A 392 30.48 6.13 -13.60
C ALA A 392 31.02 6.54 -14.97
N ARG A 393 32.26 7.02 -15.06
CA ARG A 393 32.91 7.31 -16.34
C ARG A 393 33.32 6.05 -17.11
N LYS A 394 33.40 4.91 -16.44
CA LYS A 394 33.79 3.61 -17.01
C LYS A 394 32.60 2.86 -17.61
N ILE A 395 31.38 3.34 -17.40
CA ILE A 395 30.18 2.67 -17.91
C ILE A 395 30.24 2.59 -19.44
N ASP A 396 30.06 1.37 -19.94
CA ASP A 396 29.90 1.15 -21.38
C ASP A 396 28.69 1.94 -21.90
N PRO A 397 28.80 2.64 -23.05
CA PRO A 397 27.68 3.39 -23.63
C PRO A 397 26.38 2.58 -23.76
N SER A 398 26.46 1.28 -24.06
CA SER A 398 25.30 0.40 -24.21
C SER A 398 24.55 0.15 -22.90
N MET A 399 25.23 0.28 -21.75
CA MET A 399 24.65 0.03 -20.42
C MET A 399 24.06 1.29 -19.78
N ARG A 400 24.32 2.49 -20.31
CA ARG A 400 23.81 3.76 -19.76
C ARG A 400 22.28 3.81 -19.65
N PRO A 401 21.50 3.34 -20.64
CA PRO A 401 20.04 3.37 -20.58
C PRO A 401 19.43 2.55 -19.44
N LEU A 402 20.18 1.59 -18.87
CA LEU A 402 19.66 0.70 -17.82
C LEU A 402 19.30 1.44 -16.53
N GLY A 403 19.98 2.56 -16.24
CA GLY A 403 19.71 3.40 -15.06
C GLY A 403 18.90 4.67 -15.37
N GLU A 404 18.52 4.88 -16.63
CA GLU A 404 17.88 6.12 -17.07
C GLU A 404 16.50 6.30 -16.44
N GLY A 405 16.21 7.49 -15.91
CA GLY A 405 14.95 7.81 -15.23
C GLY A 405 14.87 7.33 -13.77
N ALA A 406 15.72 6.38 -13.36
CA ALA A 406 15.78 5.87 -11.98
C ALA A 406 16.98 6.41 -11.20
N VAL A 407 18.19 6.31 -11.77
CA VAL A 407 19.43 6.68 -11.06
C VAL A 407 20.10 7.87 -11.74
N PRO A 408 20.25 9.01 -11.03
CA PRO A 408 20.95 10.16 -11.58
C PRO A 408 22.36 9.79 -12.03
N SER A 409 22.71 10.16 -13.26
CA SER A 409 24.04 9.91 -13.87
C SER A 409 24.46 8.43 -13.95
N SER A 410 23.49 7.49 -13.93
CA SER A 410 23.74 6.05 -14.00
C SER A 410 24.74 5.54 -12.96
N LEU A 411 24.74 6.15 -11.75
CA LEU A 411 25.59 5.72 -10.65
C LEU A 411 25.31 4.26 -10.28
N TYR A 412 26.37 3.52 -9.97
CA TYR A 412 26.28 2.14 -9.47
C TYR A 412 27.18 2.00 -8.24
N PRO A 413 26.73 2.48 -7.06
CA PRO A 413 27.57 2.63 -5.88
C PRO A 413 27.76 1.31 -5.10
N TRP A 414 27.71 0.16 -5.77
CA TRP A 414 27.93 -1.13 -5.12
C TRP A 414 28.62 -2.14 -6.05
N LYS A 415 29.16 -3.21 -5.46
CA LYS A 415 29.64 -4.39 -6.19
C LYS A 415 29.03 -5.66 -5.63
N TRP A 416 28.67 -6.61 -6.48
CA TRP A 416 28.26 -7.95 -6.03
C TRP A 416 29.45 -8.91 -6.02
N ARG A 417 29.36 -9.93 -5.15
CA ARG A 417 30.37 -10.99 -5.05
C ARG A 417 29.85 -12.28 -5.71
N GLY A 418 29.83 -12.31 -7.04
CA GLY A 418 29.31 -13.44 -7.79
C GLY A 418 27.87 -13.79 -7.39
N ASP A 419 27.58 -15.08 -7.20
CA ASP A 419 26.24 -15.59 -6.86
C ASP A 419 25.90 -15.54 -5.36
N SER A 420 26.48 -14.58 -4.63
CA SER A 420 26.21 -14.39 -3.20
C SER A 420 24.71 -14.16 -2.92
N ASP A 421 23.95 -13.65 -3.89
CA ASP A 421 22.51 -13.40 -3.81
C ASP A 421 21.65 -14.68 -3.70
N VAL A 422 22.12 -15.83 -4.18
CA VAL A 422 21.29 -17.03 -4.39
C VAL A 422 20.76 -17.58 -3.07
N LYS A 423 21.61 -17.73 -2.06
CA LYS A 423 21.22 -18.34 -0.78
C LYS A 423 20.14 -17.55 -0.06
N ASN A 424 20.25 -16.22 -0.06
CA ASN A 424 19.25 -15.36 0.57
C ASN A 424 17.96 -15.34 -0.25
N PHE A 425 18.06 -15.28 -1.58
CA PHE A 425 16.89 -15.37 -2.45
C PHE A 425 16.12 -16.69 -2.29
N ASP A 426 16.81 -17.82 -2.20
CA ASP A 426 16.20 -19.12 -1.99
C ASP A 426 15.45 -19.19 -0.65
N ALA A 427 16.02 -18.57 0.39
CA ALA A 427 15.37 -18.45 1.70
C ALA A 427 14.10 -17.57 1.67
N ILE A 428 14.15 -16.44 0.95
CA ILE A 428 13.01 -15.53 0.74
C ILE A 428 11.91 -16.21 -0.08
N SER A 429 12.28 -16.74 -1.25
CA SER A 429 11.34 -17.30 -2.21
C SER A 429 10.68 -18.57 -1.67
N ASN A 430 11.46 -19.47 -1.05
CA ASN A 430 11.00 -20.73 -0.44
C ASN A 430 9.97 -21.46 -1.33
N GLY A 431 10.28 -21.56 -2.62
CA GLY A 431 9.40 -22.18 -3.62
C GLY A 431 8.08 -21.43 -3.89
N GLY A 432 8.04 -20.11 -3.70
CA GLY A 432 6.85 -19.29 -3.96
C GLY A 432 5.85 -19.22 -2.80
N LYS A 433 6.18 -19.75 -1.63
CA LYS A 433 5.28 -19.72 -0.46
C LYS A 433 5.04 -18.30 0.05
N LEU A 434 3.87 -18.06 0.63
CA LEU A 434 3.48 -16.76 1.22
C LEU A 434 4.33 -16.35 2.43
N PHE A 435 4.77 -15.09 2.47
CA PHE A 435 5.41 -14.49 3.65
C PHE A 435 4.91 -13.08 3.91
N CYS A 436 4.96 -12.67 5.18
CA CYS A 436 4.90 -11.27 5.53
C CYS A 436 6.26 -10.61 5.26
N PRO A 437 6.32 -9.50 4.50
CA PRO A 437 7.58 -8.83 4.20
C PRO A 437 8.38 -8.44 5.47
N PRO A 438 9.70 -8.71 5.50
CA PRO A 438 10.56 -8.41 6.66
C PRO A 438 10.51 -6.95 7.11
N ILE A 439 10.37 -6.01 6.18
CA ILE A 439 10.19 -4.59 6.48
C ILE A 439 8.98 -4.34 7.39
N LEU A 440 7.88 -5.08 7.20
CA LEU A 440 6.68 -4.96 8.04
C LEU A 440 6.89 -5.68 9.37
N THR A 441 7.44 -6.90 9.36
CA THR A 441 7.63 -7.70 10.58
C THR A 441 8.73 -7.19 11.50
N LYS A 442 9.63 -6.31 11.04
CA LYS A 442 10.70 -5.71 11.87
C LYS A 442 10.50 -4.24 12.21
N LEU A 443 9.71 -3.48 11.44
CA LEU A 443 9.55 -2.03 11.65
C LEU A 443 8.15 -1.62 12.10
N ILE A 444 7.13 -2.45 11.87
CA ILE A 444 5.72 -2.04 12.02
C ILE A 444 4.93 -3.04 12.88
N LEU A 445 4.80 -4.29 12.42
CA LEU A 445 3.88 -5.27 12.98
C LEU A 445 4.41 -5.89 14.29
N ASP A 446 5.73 -5.82 14.53
CA ASP A 446 6.38 -6.25 15.78
C ASP A 446 6.06 -5.35 16.98
N ARG A 447 5.50 -4.16 16.74
CA ARG A 447 5.08 -3.21 17.78
C ARG A 447 3.75 -3.60 18.41
N GLU A 448 2.85 -4.17 17.60
CA GLU A 448 1.51 -4.63 18.02
C GLU A 448 1.21 -6.02 17.42
N PRO A 449 2.05 -7.04 17.72
CA PRO A 449 1.93 -8.36 17.12
C PRO A 449 0.63 -9.05 17.53
N GLU A 450 0.11 -8.80 18.74
CA GLU A 450 -1.13 -9.41 19.21
C GLU A 450 -2.32 -8.99 18.33
N ARG A 451 -2.46 -7.68 18.05
CA ARG A 451 -3.52 -7.17 17.18
C ARG A 451 -3.40 -7.69 15.74
N THR A 452 -2.18 -7.84 15.25
CA THR A 452 -1.91 -8.38 13.92
C THR A 452 -2.28 -9.85 13.84
N LEU A 453 -1.88 -10.65 14.83
CA LEU A 453 -2.19 -12.08 14.89
C LEU A 453 -3.69 -12.33 15.11
N GLU A 454 -4.37 -11.53 15.94
CA GLU A 454 -5.83 -11.57 16.07
C GLU A 454 -6.54 -11.28 14.74
N TRP A 455 -6.02 -10.35 13.93
CA TRP A 455 -6.54 -10.09 12.59
C TRP A 455 -6.34 -11.29 11.65
N VAL A 456 -5.16 -11.92 11.68
CA VAL A 456 -4.89 -13.16 10.95
C VAL A 456 -5.86 -14.27 11.36
N ASP A 457 -6.08 -14.43 12.66
CA ASP A 457 -6.99 -15.45 13.20
C ASP A 457 -8.43 -15.19 12.77
N ARG A 458 -8.88 -13.92 12.74
CA ARG A 458 -10.20 -13.55 12.19
C ARG A 458 -10.32 -13.87 10.70
N ILE A 459 -9.29 -13.59 9.89
CA ILE A 459 -9.28 -13.95 8.47
C ILE A 459 -9.43 -15.46 8.31
N VAL A 460 -8.65 -16.24 9.05
CA VAL A 460 -8.70 -17.71 8.97
C VAL A 460 -10.05 -18.24 9.43
N ALA A 461 -10.61 -17.69 10.50
CA ALA A 461 -11.90 -18.11 11.04
C ALA A 461 -13.07 -17.77 10.11
N ARG A 462 -13.08 -16.56 9.53
CA ARG A 462 -14.19 -16.06 8.69
C ARG A 462 -14.07 -16.51 7.24
N PHE A 463 -12.85 -16.59 6.71
CA PHE A 463 -12.59 -16.83 5.28
C PHE A 463 -11.80 -18.12 5.01
N GLY A 464 -11.72 -19.05 5.97
CA GLY A 464 -10.87 -20.26 5.87
C GLY A 464 -11.09 -21.17 4.65
N GLY A 465 -12.12 -20.93 3.85
CA GLY A 465 -12.37 -21.61 2.57
C GLY A 465 -11.64 -21.03 1.36
N PHE A 466 -10.82 -19.97 1.48
CA PHE A 466 -10.06 -19.46 0.34
C PHE A 466 -9.01 -20.48 -0.15
N THR A 467 -8.75 -20.45 -1.45
CA THR A 467 -7.84 -21.37 -2.15
C THR A 467 -6.68 -20.66 -2.83
N HIS A 468 -6.80 -19.34 -2.96
CA HIS A 468 -5.83 -18.49 -3.62
C HIS A 468 -5.69 -17.18 -2.85
N VAL A 469 -4.48 -16.61 -2.89
CA VAL A 469 -4.15 -15.29 -2.38
C VAL A 469 -3.60 -14.43 -3.51
N ILE A 470 -4.17 -13.23 -3.67
CA ILE A 470 -3.65 -12.18 -4.56
C ILE A 470 -3.01 -11.11 -3.68
N PRO A 471 -1.68 -11.08 -3.57
CA PRO A 471 -0.99 -9.99 -2.85
C PRO A 471 -1.01 -8.69 -3.68
N GLY A 472 -0.68 -7.56 -3.08
CA GLY A 472 -0.54 -6.27 -3.77
C GLY A 472 0.76 -6.16 -4.55
N HIS A 473 1.76 -6.96 -4.14
CA HIS A 473 3.12 -6.91 -4.67
C HIS A 473 3.63 -8.25 -5.19
N LEU A 474 4.63 -8.19 -6.09
CA LEU A 474 5.38 -9.35 -6.60
C LEU A 474 4.47 -10.37 -7.32
N ASN A 475 4.47 -11.65 -6.92
CA ASN A 475 3.68 -12.69 -7.60
C ASN A 475 2.18 -12.41 -7.58
N ASN A 476 1.43 -13.05 -8.48
CA ASN A 476 -0.03 -12.97 -8.57
C ASN A 476 -0.66 -14.35 -8.41
N TYR A 477 -1.92 -14.37 -7.96
CA TYR A 477 -2.80 -15.53 -7.98
C TYR A 477 -2.14 -16.78 -7.39
N VAL A 478 -1.61 -16.60 -6.19
CA VAL A 478 -0.82 -17.62 -5.49
C VAL A 478 -1.77 -18.66 -4.95
N LYS A 479 -1.59 -19.93 -5.34
CA LYS A 479 -2.31 -21.04 -4.73
C LYS A 479 -1.83 -21.20 -3.29
N ALA A 480 -2.71 -20.89 -2.34
CA ALA A 480 -2.40 -20.97 -0.92
C ALA A 480 -3.69 -21.09 -0.09
N ASP A 481 -3.61 -21.88 0.98
CA ASP A 481 -4.72 -22.07 1.92
C ASP A 481 -4.56 -21.24 3.21
N MET A 482 -5.54 -21.35 4.12
CA MET A 482 -5.53 -20.67 5.41
C MET A 482 -4.31 -21.00 6.29
N ARG A 483 -3.73 -22.20 6.16
CA ARG A 483 -2.55 -22.61 6.93
C ARG A 483 -1.29 -21.97 6.38
N GLU A 484 -1.17 -21.88 5.07
CA GLU A 484 -0.07 -21.16 4.40
C GLU A 484 -0.13 -19.66 4.66
N PHE A 485 -1.32 -19.06 4.62
CA PHE A 485 -1.51 -17.66 4.97
C PHE A 485 -1.13 -17.38 6.42
N SER A 486 -1.63 -18.17 7.39
CA SER A 486 -1.29 -17.95 8.80
C SER A 486 0.22 -18.10 9.07
N ARG A 487 0.87 -19.09 8.44
CA ARG A 487 2.34 -19.30 8.55
C ARG A 487 3.16 -18.14 7.98
N ALA A 488 2.61 -17.33 7.09
CA ALA A 488 3.30 -16.13 6.60
C ALA A 488 3.63 -15.13 7.74
N PHE A 489 2.87 -15.18 8.84
CA PHE A 489 3.01 -14.32 10.02
C PHE A 489 3.69 -15.01 11.21
N ASP A 490 4.21 -16.23 11.04
CA ASP A 490 4.95 -16.95 12.08
C ASP A 490 6.10 -16.15 12.73
N PRO A 491 6.85 -15.28 12.01
CA PRO A 491 7.87 -14.45 12.66
C PRO A 491 7.35 -13.62 13.84
N LEU A 492 6.09 -13.16 13.78
CA LEU A 492 5.43 -12.41 14.86
C LEU A 492 5.00 -13.29 16.04
N ARG A 493 5.14 -14.62 15.92
CA ARG A 493 4.89 -15.59 17.00
C ARG A 493 6.17 -16.02 17.71
N SER A 494 7.30 -15.38 17.42
CA SER A 494 8.59 -15.74 18.00
C SER A 494 8.64 -15.41 19.49
N ASP A 495 8.96 -16.42 20.28
CA ASP A 495 9.19 -16.33 21.72
C ASP A 495 10.47 -17.13 22.06
N PRO A 496 11.53 -16.47 22.56
CA PRO A 496 12.79 -17.13 22.93
C PRO A 496 12.64 -18.27 23.94
N SER A 497 11.59 -18.25 24.76
CA SER A 497 11.32 -19.28 25.77
C SER A 497 10.63 -20.52 25.23
N ASN A 498 10.09 -20.44 24.00
CA ASN A 498 9.30 -21.51 23.40
C ASN A 498 9.81 -21.86 21.99
N LYS A 499 9.61 -20.95 21.03
CA LYS A 499 9.98 -21.17 19.63
C LYS A 499 10.23 -19.84 18.93
N VAL A 500 11.34 -19.80 18.20
CA VAL A 500 11.70 -18.69 17.31
C VAL A 500 11.44 -19.10 15.87
N TYR A 501 10.83 -18.20 15.10
CA TYR A 501 10.53 -18.41 13.70
C TYR A 501 11.44 -17.53 12.83
N PRO A 502 11.92 -18.03 11.67
CA PRO A 502 12.78 -17.25 10.81
C PRO A 502 11.98 -16.16 10.08
N GLN A 503 12.53 -14.96 9.99
CA GLN A 503 11.98 -13.85 9.17
C GLN A 503 11.97 -14.13 7.65
N ARG A 504 12.56 -15.26 7.23
CA ARG A 504 12.95 -15.70 5.88
C ARG A 504 14.31 -15.24 5.37
N PRO A 505 14.63 -13.94 5.20
CA PRO A 505 15.98 -13.57 4.79
C PRO A 505 17.03 -14.05 5.80
N LEU A 506 18.27 -14.14 5.34
CA LEU A 506 19.40 -14.43 6.21
C LEU A 506 19.58 -13.31 7.24
N ALA A 507 20.06 -13.66 8.42
CA ALA A 507 20.21 -12.71 9.52
C ALA A 507 21.10 -11.50 9.16
N GLU A 508 22.16 -11.72 8.38
CA GLU A 508 23.06 -10.67 7.91
C GLU A 508 22.38 -9.61 7.02
N ASP A 509 21.32 -9.98 6.32
CA ASP A 509 20.53 -9.09 5.45
C ASP A 509 19.47 -8.30 6.21
N LEU A 510 19.08 -8.79 7.39
CA LEU A 510 18.13 -8.12 8.27
C LEU A 510 18.81 -7.04 9.13
N ALA A 511 20.14 -7.00 9.18
CA ALA A 511 20.88 -6.14 10.08
C ALA A 511 20.57 -4.65 9.87
N LEU A 512 20.38 -4.20 8.62
CA LEU A 512 19.98 -2.83 8.33
C LEU A 512 18.57 -2.51 8.84
N LEU A 513 17.60 -3.42 8.62
CA LEU A 513 16.24 -3.25 9.14
C LEU A 513 16.25 -3.21 10.67
N GLN A 514 17.10 -4.03 11.30
CA GLN A 514 17.24 -4.02 12.75
C GLN A 514 17.81 -2.69 13.28
N GLU A 515 18.83 -2.15 12.62
CA GLU A 515 19.39 -0.84 12.96
C GLU A 515 18.36 0.28 12.76
N ALA A 516 17.61 0.26 11.65
CA ALA A 516 16.54 1.21 11.40
C ALA A 516 15.46 1.14 12.49
N SER A 517 15.05 -0.07 12.90
CA SER A 517 14.14 -0.28 14.03
C SER A 517 14.67 0.39 15.30
N ASP A 518 15.94 0.16 15.63
CA ASP A 518 16.55 0.68 16.86
C ASP A 518 16.60 2.21 16.85
N LEU A 519 17.03 2.80 15.72
CA LEU A 519 17.06 4.25 15.56
C LEU A 519 15.67 4.85 15.69
N LEU A 520 14.67 4.32 14.98
CA LEU A 520 13.28 4.81 15.04
C LEU A 520 12.69 4.67 16.44
N THR A 521 13.08 3.65 17.19
CA THR A 521 12.70 3.47 18.60
C THR A 521 13.39 4.51 19.48
N GLN A 522 14.69 4.75 19.29
CA GLN A 522 15.48 5.70 20.06
C GLN A 522 14.99 7.14 19.88
N VAL A 523 14.60 7.52 18.65
CA VAL A 523 14.06 8.85 18.35
C VAL A 523 12.56 8.98 18.66
N GLY A 524 11.92 7.95 19.20
CA GLY A 524 10.51 7.97 19.60
C GLY A 524 9.52 8.05 18.44
N VAL A 525 9.89 7.49 17.28
CA VAL A 525 8.98 7.40 16.11
C VAL A 525 8.06 6.18 16.25
N VAL A 526 8.59 5.07 16.75
CA VAL A 526 7.88 3.83 16.97
C VAL A 526 8.07 3.34 18.41
N ALA A 527 7.13 2.56 18.94
CA ALA A 527 7.29 1.88 20.23
C ALA A 527 8.44 0.86 20.18
N LYS A 528 8.85 0.26 21.30
CA LYS A 528 9.79 -0.87 21.25
C LYS A 528 9.15 -2.08 20.57
N SER A 529 9.94 -2.88 19.86
CA SER A 529 9.49 -4.21 19.42
C SER A 529 9.03 -5.03 20.64
N LYS A 530 7.91 -5.74 20.49
CA LYS A 530 7.45 -6.75 21.44
C LYS A 530 7.90 -8.16 21.06
N ILE A 531 8.47 -8.33 19.88
CA ILE A 531 8.95 -9.61 19.38
C ILE A 531 10.46 -9.68 19.59
N CYS A 532 10.91 -10.78 20.20
CA CYS A 532 12.31 -11.12 20.30
C CYS A 532 12.55 -12.40 19.51
N ASP A 533 13.19 -12.30 18.36
CA ASP A 533 13.61 -13.45 17.54
C ASP A 533 15.07 -13.86 17.81
N LEU A 534 15.55 -13.57 19.03
CA LEU A 534 16.97 -13.62 19.46
C LEU A 534 17.88 -12.64 18.70
N GLU A 535 17.33 -11.86 17.77
CA GLU A 535 18.00 -10.79 17.05
C GLU A 535 19.35 -11.20 16.45
N PRO A 536 19.44 -12.35 15.73
CA PRO A 536 20.71 -12.84 15.19
C PRO A 536 21.39 -11.79 14.29
N ALA A 537 20.60 -10.94 13.63
CA ALA A 537 21.02 -9.82 12.80
C ALA A 537 21.93 -8.80 13.52
N ARG A 538 21.89 -8.73 14.86
CA ARG A 538 22.79 -7.87 15.66
C ARG A 538 24.23 -8.38 15.71
N THR A 539 24.44 -9.65 15.40
CA THR A 539 25.74 -10.32 15.56
C THR A 539 26.41 -10.69 14.25
N VAL A 540 25.69 -10.61 13.12
CA VAL A 540 26.18 -11.00 11.81
C VAL A 540 25.83 -9.95 10.74
N GLY A 541 26.64 -9.87 9.69
CA GLY A 541 26.44 -8.91 8.60
C GLY A 541 27.15 -7.58 8.81
N ARG A 542 27.14 -6.74 7.76
CA ARG A 542 27.91 -5.48 7.71
C ARG A 542 27.51 -4.48 8.80
N PHE A 543 26.25 -4.49 9.21
CA PHE A 543 25.70 -3.53 10.16
C PHE A 543 25.74 -4.00 11.63
N ALA A 544 26.20 -5.24 11.88
CA ALA A 544 26.31 -5.79 13.24
C ALA A 544 27.25 -4.99 14.18
N ALA A 545 28.26 -4.32 13.62
CA ALA A 545 29.21 -3.51 14.41
C ALA A 545 28.66 -2.13 14.81
N ILE A 546 27.55 -1.69 14.21
CA ILE A 546 26.97 -0.35 14.40
C ILE A 546 25.77 -0.40 15.37
N ALA A 547 25.13 -1.57 15.51
CA ALA A 547 24.04 -1.77 16.46
C ALA A 547 24.50 -1.47 17.90
N PRO A 548 23.73 -0.69 18.69
CA PRO A 548 23.96 -0.61 20.13
C PRO A 548 23.87 -2.02 20.71
N LYS A 549 24.91 -2.43 21.44
CA LYS A 549 24.94 -3.72 22.14
C LYS A 549 23.94 -3.78 23.28
#